data_AF-A0A8J7HR07-F1
#
_entry.id   AF-A0A8J7HR07-F1
#
_cell.length_a   1.000
_cell.length_b   1.000
_cell.length_c   1.000
_cell.angle_alpha   90.00
_cell.angle_beta   90.00
_cell.angle_gamma   90.00
#
_symmetry.space_group_name_H-M   'P 1'
#
loop_
_entity.id
_entity.type
_entity.pdbx_description
1 polymer ?
#
loop_
_entity_poly.entity_id
_entity_poly.type
_entity_poly.pdbx_seq_one_letter_code
_entity_poly.pdbx_strand_id
1 'polypeptide(L)'
;MLENRDYTLIIDKSGSMATPDQKGGRSRWVAAQESTLALASKCEQFDPDGITVYVFSGRFKRYENVTSSKVAQIFKENEPSGTTDLASVLKHATDDYLQRKTAGQTKPNGETILVVTDGEPDDRKAVMKVIIEASRRIDRDEELAISFIQVGTDQQATRFLKVLDDELQSAGAKFDICDTIT
;
A
#
# COMPACT_ATOMS: atom_id res chain seq x y z
N MET A 1 -12.78 11.30 -4.91
CA MET A 1 -13.03 12.26 -3.79
C MET A 1 -12.27 11.77 -2.56
N LEU A 2 -11.68 12.67 -1.76
CA LEU A 2 -10.85 12.32 -0.60
C LEU A 2 -11.64 12.13 0.72
N GLU A 3 -12.82 12.73 0.84
CA GLU A 3 -13.69 12.60 2.01
C GLU A 3 -14.51 11.30 1.94
N ASN A 4 -15.06 10.85 3.08
CA ASN A 4 -15.93 9.66 3.15
C ASN A 4 -15.30 8.41 2.50
N ARG A 5 -14.01 8.22 2.73
CA ARG A 5 -13.17 7.16 2.14
C ARG A 5 -12.20 6.65 3.19
N ASP A 6 -12.01 5.33 3.23
CA ASP A 6 -11.02 4.69 4.09
C ASP A 6 -9.61 4.78 3.46
N TYR A 7 -8.59 4.87 4.29
CA TYR A 7 -7.19 4.88 3.84
C TYR A 7 -6.40 3.75 4.51
N THR A 8 -5.74 2.95 3.68
CA THR A 8 -4.83 1.89 4.11
C THR A 8 -3.45 2.17 3.54
N LEU A 9 -2.43 2.08 4.38
CA LEU A 9 -1.03 2.18 3.98
C LEU A 9 -0.35 0.83 4.18
N ILE A 10 0.31 0.31 3.15
CA ILE A 10 1.12 -0.91 3.18
C ILE A 10 2.58 -0.48 3.00
N ILE A 11 3.39 -0.72 4.02
CA ILE A 11 4.78 -0.24 4.09
C ILE A 11 5.71 -1.44 4.03
N ASP A 12 6.56 -1.45 3.01
CA ASP A 12 7.65 -2.40 2.87
C ASP A 12 8.69 -2.19 3.97
N LYS A 13 9.04 -3.26 4.67
CA LYS A 13 10.14 -3.34 5.64
C LYS A 13 11.13 -4.45 5.27
N SER A 14 11.25 -4.81 4.00
CA SER A 14 12.26 -5.74 3.49
C SER A 14 13.67 -5.22 3.78
N GLY A 15 14.68 -6.09 3.66
CA GLY A 15 16.07 -5.73 3.98
C GLY A 15 16.61 -4.55 3.14
N SER A 16 16.15 -4.38 1.90
CA SER A 16 16.56 -3.28 1.01
C SER A 16 16.18 -1.91 1.56
N MET A 17 15.14 -1.82 2.41
CA MET A 17 14.70 -0.57 3.02
C MET A 17 15.75 0.05 3.97
N ALA A 18 16.77 -0.71 4.39
CA ALA A 18 17.92 -0.19 5.14
C ALA A 18 18.90 0.65 4.29
N THR A 19 18.80 0.62 2.96
CA THR A 19 19.75 1.25 2.05
C THR A 19 19.79 2.77 2.24
N PRO A 20 20.95 3.39 2.52
CA PRO A 20 21.09 4.82 2.80
C PRO A 20 21.25 5.68 1.53
N ASP A 21 20.33 5.52 0.57
CA ASP A 21 20.38 6.20 -0.74
C ASP A 21 19.40 7.36 -0.89
N GLN A 22 18.72 7.76 0.19
CA GLN A 22 17.79 8.88 0.18
C GLN A 22 18.52 10.20 0.46
N LYS A 23 17.83 11.32 0.19
CA LYS A 23 18.36 12.68 0.40
C LYS A 23 18.99 12.83 1.79
N GLY A 24 20.25 13.24 1.83
CA GLY A 24 21.01 13.42 3.07
C GLY A 24 21.60 12.12 3.65
N GLY A 25 21.68 11.04 2.86
CA GLY A 25 22.21 9.74 3.31
C GLY A 25 21.26 8.97 4.24
N ARG A 26 19.97 9.34 4.24
CA ARG A 26 18.93 8.66 5.01
C ARG A 26 18.58 7.33 4.36
N SER A 27 18.12 6.38 5.16
CA SER A 27 17.62 5.11 4.62
C SER A 27 16.23 5.29 3.98
N ARG A 28 15.89 4.37 3.07
CA ARG A 28 14.55 4.26 2.47
C ARG A 28 13.47 4.11 3.54
N TRP A 29 13.77 3.38 4.62
CA TRP A 29 12.91 3.25 5.80
C TRP A 29 12.60 4.60 6.48
N VAL A 30 13.62 5.45 6.66
CA VAL A 30 13.42 6.79 7.23
C VAL A 30 12.60 7.67 6.31
N ALA A 31 12.82 7.60 4.99
CA ALA A 31 12.00 8.35 4.02
C ALA A 31 10.52 7.88 4.00
N ALA A 32 10.29 6.57 4.11
CA ALA A 32 8.96 6.00 4.26
C ALA A 32 8.27 6.47 5.54
N GLN A 33 9.00 6.59 6.66
CA GLN A 33 8.47 7.12 7.92
C GLN A 33 7.96 8.55 7.78
N GLU A 34 8.74 9.43 7.16
CA GLU A 34 8.38 10.83 6.95
C GLU A 34 7.14 10.95 6.06
N SER A 35 7.09 10.15 4.99
CA SER A 35 5.95 10.11 4.07
C SER A 35 4.68 9.58 4.75
N THR A 36 4.82 8.52 5.56
CA THR A 36 3.72 7.95 6.34
C THR A 36 3.17 8.95 7.35
N LEU A 37 4.05 9.67 8.04
CA LEU A 37 3.64 10.68 9.02
C LEU A 37 2.87 11.82 8.34
N ALA A 38 3.39 12.33 7.22
CA ALA A 38 2.72 13.38 6.45
C ALA A 38 1.34 12.95 5.94
N LEU A 39 1.22 11.71 5.45
CA LEU A 39 -0.05 11.13 5.02
C LEU A 39 -1.02 10.99 6.19
N ALA A 40 -0.61 10.35 7.30
CA ALA A 40 -1.46 10.16 8.47
C ALA A 40 -2.00 11.50 9.00
N SER A 41 -1.13 12.52 9.14
CA SER A 41 -1.55 13.86 9.55
C SER A 41 -2.52 14.54 8.59
N LYS A 42 -2.49 14.17 7.29
CA LYS A 42 -3.43 14.69 6.30
C LYS A 42 -4.75 13.93 6.34
N CYS A 43 -4.72 12.61 6.41
CA CYS A 43 -5.90 11.76 6.51
C CYS A 43 -6.71 12.05 7.79
N GLU A 44 -6.05 12.30 8.92
CA GLU A 44 -6.70 12.68 10.19
C GLU A 44 -7.62 13.92 10.08
N GLN A 45 -7.38 14.81 9.11
CA GLN A 45 -8.23 15.99 8.89
C GLN A 45 -9.61 15.61 8.31
N PHE A 46 -9.67 14.48 7.62
CA PHE A 46 -10.88 13.98 6.95
C PHE A 46 -11.45 12.75 7.65
N ASP A 47 -10.61 12.02 8.38
CA ASP A 47 -10.93 10.73 8.99
C ASP A 47 -10.35 10.64 10.43
N PRO A 48 -11.10 11.13 11.44
CA PRO A 48 -10.58 11.24 12.81
C PRO A 48 -10.34 9.90 13.53
N ASP A 49 -10.91 8.79 13.06
CA ASP A 49 -10.64 7.44 13.58
C ASP A 49 -9.26 6.91 13.12
N GLY A 50 -8.68 7.48 12.07
CA GLY A 50 -7.32 7.26 11.60
C GLY A 50 -7.22 6.22 10.49
N ILE A 51 -5.99 5.88 10.10
CA ILE A 51 -5.73 5.00 8.95
C ILE A 51 -5.44 3.56 9.38
N THR A 52 -5.56 2.61 8.46
CA THR A 52 -5.00 1.27 8.63
C THR A 52 -3.55 1.27 8.13
N VAL A 53 -2.63 0.68 8.89
CA VAL A 53 -1.23 0.52 8.48
C VAL A 53 -0.85 -0.96 8.51
N TYR A 54 -0.30 -1.45 7.41
CA TYR A 54 0.42 -2.69 7.33
C TYR A 54 1.92 -2.40 7.24
N VAL A 55 2.71 -3.20 7.94
CA VAL A 55 4.16 -3.25 7.76
C VAL A 55 4.52 -4.67 7.36
N PHE A 56 5.18 -4.86 6.21
CA PHE A 56 5.37 -6.19 5.60
C PHE A 56 6.80 -6.48 5.15
N SER A 57 7.13 -7.76 5.12
CA SER A 57 8.34 -8.35 4.52
C SER A 57 7.95 -9.77 4.08
N GLY A 58 8.63 -10.84 4.53
CA GLY A 58 8.11 -12.22 4.40
C GLY A 58 6.90 -12.54 5.30
N ARG A 59 6.53 -11.61 6.20
CA ARG A 59 5.28 -11.61 6.99
C ARG A 59 4.83 -10.16 7.16
N PHE A 60 3.56 -9.95 7.48
CA PHE A 60 3.02 -8.62 7.77
C PHE A 60 2.43 -8.50 9.17
N LYS A 61 2.38 -7.26 9.67
CA LYS A 61 1.63 -6.86 10.87
C LYS A 61 0.66 -5.74 10.48
N ARG A 62 -0.59 -5.85 10.92
CA ARG A 62 -1.65 -4.86 10.73
C ARG A 62 -1.83 -4.03 11.99
N TYR A 63 -2.04 -2.73 11.82
CA TYR A 63 -2.37 -1.76 12.85
C TYR A 63 -3.61 -0.99 12.39
N GLU A 64 -4.59 -0.85 13.27
CA GLU A 64 -5.83 -0.13 12.99
C GLU A 64 -5.91 1.16 13.80
N ASN A 65 -6.72 2.11 13.34
CA ASN A 65 -6.92 3.41 13.98
C ASN A 65 -5.59 4.12 14.25
N VAL A 66 -4.72 4.12 13.24
CA VAL A 66 -3.37 4.70 13.31
C VAL A 66 -3.47 6.19 13.06
N THR A 67 -3.15 6.94 14.10
CA THR A 67 -2.99 8.39 14.10
C THR A 67 -1.52 8.76 13.87
N SER A 68 -1.25 9.99 13.47
CA SER A 68 0.08 10.58 13.34
C SER A 68 0.95 10.37 14.59
N SER A 69 0.33 10.38 15.78
CA SER A 69 0.99 10.09 17.06
C SER A 69 1.49 8.64 17.20
N LYS A 70 0.88 7.67 16.50
CA LYS A 70 1.26 6.25 16.53
C LYS A 70 2.28 5.88 15.46
N VAL A 71 2.40 6.66 14.38
CA VAL A 71 3.32 6.37 13.26
C VAL A 71 4.76 6.20 13.75
N ALA A 72 5.27 7.16 14.54
CA ALA A 72 6.65 7.09 15.03
C ALA A 72 6.90 5.85 15.89
N GLN A 73 5.91 5.39 16.65
CA GLN A 73 6.01 4.16 17.44
C GLN A 73 6.07 2.92 16.53
N ILE A 74 5.22 2.83 15.50
CA ILE A 74 5.23 1.72 14.54
C ILE A 74 6.60 1.58 13.90
N PHE A 75 7.21 2.69 13.45
CA PHE A 75 8.54 2.67 12.83
C PHE A 75 9.67 2.35 13.81
N LYS A 76 9.51 2.66 15.10
CA LYS A 76 10.47 2.30 16.15
C LYS A 76 10.41 0.82 16.52
N GLU A 77 9.24 0.21 16.43
CA GLU A 77 9.01 -1.22 16.73
C GLU A 77 9.36 -2.15 15.56
N ASN A 78 9.65 -1.61 14.38
CA ASN A 78 9.92 -2.38 13.17
C ASN A 78 11.24 -1.95 12.53
N GLU A 79 12.02 -2.93 12.08
CA GLU A 79 13.28 -2.68 11.40
C GLU A 79 13.31 -3.42 10.04
N PRO A 80 13.91 -2.80 9.00
CA PRO A 80 14.14 -3.42 7.71
C PRO A 80 14.77 -4.81 7.82
N SER A 81 14.11 -5.83 7.29
CA SER A 81 14.49 -7.23 7.37
C SER A 81 13.64 -8.12 6.48
N GLY A 82 14.23 -9.21 5.98
CA GLY A 82 13.52 -10.24 5.23
C GLY A 82 13.29 -9.89 3.76
N THR A 83 12.40 -10.67 3.13
CA THR A 83 12.04 -10.59 1.70
C THR A 83 10.82 -9.70 1.47
N THR A 84 10.29 -9.65 0.24
CA THR A 84 9.22 -8.72 -0.19
C THR A 84 7.96 -9.49 -0.62
N ASP A 85 7.26 -10.11 0.34
CA ASP A 85 5.99 -10.80 0.10
C ASP A 85 4.80 -9.81 0.05
N LEU A 86 4.78 -9.02 -1.02
CA LEU A 86 3.70 -8.06 -1.29
C LEU A 86 2.36 -8.75 -1.58
N ALA A 87 2.37 -9.94 -2.19
CA ALA A 87 1.15 -10.63 -2.59
C ALA A 87 0.28 -10.97 -1.36
N SER A 88 0.88 -11.49 -0.29
CA SER A 88 0.15 -11.87 0.91
C SER A 88 -0.50 -10.68 1.61
N VAL A 89 0.24 -9.58 1.78
CA VAL A 89 -0.30 -8.39 2.45
C VAL A 89 -1.36 -7.68 1.60
N LEU A 90 -1.15 -7.60 0.28
CA LEU A 90 -2.12 -6.99 -0.62
C LEU A 90 -3.40 -7.81 -0.70
N LYS A 91 -3.30 -9.14 -0.69
CA LYS A 91 -4.46 -10.02 -0.63
C LYS A 91 -5.24 -9.82 0.66
N HIS A 92 -4.55 -9.71 1.79
CA HIS A 92 -5.21 -9.48 3.07
C HIS A 92 -5.94 -8.13 3.09
N ALA A 93 -5.31 -7.06 2.62
CA ALA A 93 -5.93 -5.73 2.59
C ALA A 93 -7.14 -5.68 1.64
N THR A 94 -7.02 -6.25 0.44
CA THR A 94 -8.12 -6.27 -0.53
C THR A 94 -9.28 -7.17 -0.09
N ASP A 95 -9.01 -8.34 0.52
CA ASP A 95 -10.06 -9.20 1.08
C ASP A 95 -10.78 -8.54 2.27
N ASP A 96 -10.06 -7.83 3.13
CA ASP A 96 -10.65 -7.08 4.25
C ASP A 96 -11.64 -6.01 3.75
N TYR A 97 -11.24 -5.22 2.75
CA TYR A 97 -12.12 -4.26 2.09
C TYR A 97 -13.38 -4.93 1.53
N LEU A 98 -13.22 -6.02 0.78
CA LEU A 98 -14.34 -6.73 0.15
C LEU A 98 -15.28 -7.37 1.19
N GLN A 99 -14.74 -7.82 2.33
CA GLN A 99 -15.52 -8.32 3.46
C GLN A 99 -16.35 -7.20 4.10
N ARG A 100 -15.72 -6.07 4.42
CA ARG A 100 -16.43 -4.89 4.97
C ARG A 100 -17.48 -4.36 4.02
N LYS A 101 -17.18 -4.33 2.71
CA LYS A 101 -18.13 -3.92 1.66
C LYS A 101 -19.39 -4.79 1.70
N THR A 102 -19.21 -6.11 1.72
CA THR A 102 -20.32 -7.08 1.78
C THR A 102 -21.17 -6.89 3.05
N ALA A 103 -20.52 -6.51 4.16
CA ALA A 103 -21.19 -6.22 5.42
C ALA A 103 -21.83 -4.81 5.50
N GLY A 104 -21.68 -3.97 4.46
CA GLY A 104 -22.16 -2.59 4.47
C GLY A 104 -21.40 -1.66 5.43
N GLN A 105 -20.12 -1.96 5.69
CA GLN A 105 -19.28 -1.27 6.67
C GLN A 105 -18.22 -0.34 6.03
N THR A 106 -18.18 -0.24 4.70
CA THR A 106 -17.26 0.66 3.99
C THR A 106 -17.85 2.06 3.88
N LYS A 107 -16.99 3.07 3.87
CA LYS A 107 -17.43 4.45 3.59
C LYS A 107 -17.94 4.57 2.13
N PRO A 108 -18.86 5.53 1.84
CA PRO A 108 -19.50 5.64 0.52
C PRO A 108 -18.56 5.79 -0.68
N ASN A 109 -17.41 6.43 -0.48
CA ASN A 109 -16.41 6.63 -1.54
C ASN A 109 -15.37 5.50 -1.58
N GLY A 110 -15.54 4.43 -0.81
CA GLY A 110 -14.68 3.25 -0.87
C GLY A 110 -13.36 3.41 -0.11
N GLU A 111 -12.29 2.84 -0.65
CA GLU A 111 -10.97 2.79 0.01
C GLU A 111 -9.81 3.10 -0.95
N THR A 112 -8.79 3.79 -0.45
CA THR A 112 -7.49 3.89 -1.11
C THR A 112 -6.44 3.10 -0.34
N ILE A 113 -5.79 2.16 -1.01
CA ILE A 113 -4.62 1.44 -0.54
C ILE A 113 -3.38 2.11 -1.14
N LEU A 114 -2.48 2.58 -0.30
CA LEU A 114 -1.18 3.14 -0.68
C LEU A 114 -0.11 2.10 -0.36
N VAL A 115 0.66 1.67 -1.35
CA VAL A 115 1.74 0.69 -1.17
C VAL A 115 3.08 1.40 -1.33
N VAL A 116 3.86 1.50 -0.26
CA VAL A 116 5.19 2.09 -0.26
C VAL A 116 6.23 0.97 -0.28
N THR A 117 6.98 0.83 -1.36
CA THR A 117 7.97 -0.24 -1.55
C THR A 117 9.19 0.24 -2.32
N ASP A 118 10.34 -0.39 -2.09
CA ASP A 118 11.60 -0.06 -2.77
C ASP A 118 12.07 -1.09 -3.78
N GLY A 119 11.31 -2.17 -3.98
CA GLY A 119 11.75 -3.34 -4.70
C GLY A 119 10.65 -4.05 -5.47
N GLU A 120 11.09 -4.95 -6.34
CA GLU A 120 10.22 -5.93 -6.97
C GLU A 120 9.76 -6.97 -5.93
N PRO A 121 8.48 -7.38 -5.94
CA PRO A 121 8.00 -8.41 -5.03
C PRO A 121 8.59 -9.78 -5.36
N ASP A 122 8.60 -10.67 -4.37
CA ASP A 122 9.11 -12.05 -4.52
C ASP A 122 8.35 -12.84 -5.61
N ASP A 123 7.05 -12.55 -5.79
CA ASP A 123 6.20 -13.17 -6.82
C ASP A 123 5.34 -12.13 -7.55
N ARG A 124 5.85 -11.65 -8.69
CA ARG A 124 5.14 -10.74 -9.60
C ARG A 124 3.76 -11.26 -10.03
N LYS A 125 3.65 -12.55 -10.36
CA LYS A 125 2.41 -13.13 -10.89
C LYS A 125 1.33 -13.20 -9.81
N ALA A 126 1.72 -13.52 -8.57
CA ALA A 126 0.82 -13.54 -7.44
C ALA A 126 0.25 -12.14 -7.16
N VAL A 127 1.09 -11.09 -7.20
CA VAL A 127 0.63 -9.69 -7.03
C VAL A 127 -0.40 -9.30 -8.11
N MET A 128 -0.07 -9.54 -9.39
CA MET A 128 -1.01 -9.26 -10.49
C MET A 128 -2.34 -9.99 -10.31
N LYS A 129 -2.29 -11.28 -9.92
CA LYS A 129 -3.49 -12.10 -9.69
C LYS A 129 -4.38 -11.51 -8.60
N VAL A 130 -3.81 -11.08 -7.48
CA VAL A 130 -4.56 -10.46 -6.37
C VAL A 130 -5.32 -9.23 -6.85
N ILE A 131 -4.66 -8.34 -7.58
CA ILE A 131 -5.28 -7.09 -8.08
C ILE A 131 -6.39 -7.40 -9.09
N ILE A 132 -6.13 -8.29 -10.04
CA ILE A 132 -7.11 -8.72 -11.04
C ILE A 132 -8.35 -9.32 -10.34
N GLU A 133 -8.16 -10.20 -9.36
CA GLU A 133 -9.26 -10.81 -8.60
C GLU A 133 -10.04 -9.79 -7.77
N ALA A 134 -9.37 -8.82 -7.15
CA ALA A 134 -10.02 -7.73 -6.42
C ALA A 134 -10.86 -6.85 -7.37
N SER A 135 -10.31 -6.45 -8.52
CA SER A 135 -11.01 -5.63 -9.52
C SER A 135 -12.31 -6.28 -10.02
N ARG A 136 -12.36 -7.62 -10.08
CA ARG A 136 -13.56 -8.36 -10.53
C ARG A 136 -14.68 -8.38 -9.49
N ARG A 137 -14.34 -8.17 -8.21
CA ARG A 137 -15.27 -8.24 -7.06
C ARG A 137 -15.80 -6.87 -6.64
N ILE A 138 -15.30 -5.80 -7.23
CA ILE A 138 -15.82 -4.44 -7.05
C ILE A 138 -16.91 -4.11 -8.08
N ASP A 139 -17.80 -3.19 -7.73
CA ASP A 139 -18.96 -2.82 -8.54
C ASP A 139 -18.70 -1.59 -9.41
N ARG A 140 -17.83 -0.69 -8.95
CA ARG A 140 -17.40 0.54 -9.64
C ARG A 140 -15.87 0.62 -9.59
N ASP A 141 -15.25 1.20 -10.60
CA ASP A 141 -13.81 1.47 -10.62
C ASP A 141 -13.36 2.33 -9.44
N GLU A 142 -14.14 3.34 -9.09
CA GLU A 142 -13.77 4.31 -8.06
C GLU A 142 -13.75 3.74 -6.63
N GLU A 143 -14.40 2.60 -6.33
CA GLU A 143 -14.59 2.19 -4.93
C GLU A 143 -13.35 1.56 -4.27
N LEU A 144 -12.35 1.15 -5.05
CA LEU A 144 -11.08 0.65 -4.54
C LEU A 144 -9.95 1.16 -5.44
N ALA A 145 -9.03 1.93 -4.89
CA ALA A 145 -7.81 2.37 -5.58
C ALA A 145 -6.57 1.80 -4.89
N ILE A 146 -5.56 1.42 -5.67
CA ILE A 146 -4.27 0.91 -5.20
C ILE A 146 -3.16 1.76 -5.83
N SER A 147 -2.55 2.66 -5.06
CA SER A 147 -1.45 3.48 -5.56
C SER A 147 -0.11 2.96 -5.04
N PHE A 148 0.78 2.60 -5.95
CA PHE A 148 2.14 2.18 -5.65
C PHE A 148 3.08 3.37 -5.64
N ILE A 149 3.83 3.53 -4.55
CA ILE A 149 4.82 4.58 -4.36
C ILE A 149 6.18 3.91 -4.24
N GLN A 150 7.01 4.11 -5.24
CA GLN A 150 8.37 3.60 -5.21
C GLN A 150 9.26 4.48 -4.32
N VAL A 151 10.05 3.84 -3.46
CA VAL A 151 11.15 4.49 -2.72
C VAL A 151 12.48 4.03 -3.31
N GLY A 152 13.39 4.97 -3.57
CA GLY A 152 14.64 4.65 -4.25
C GLY A 152 14.49 4.62 -5.77
N THR A 153 15.47 4.04 -6.46
CA THR A 153 15.63 4.19 -7.93
C THR A 153 15.82 2.86 -8.66
N ASP A 154 15.38 1.74 -8.07
CA ASP A 154 15.46 0.43 -8.70
C ASP A 154 14.63 0.37 -9.99
N GLN A 155 15.31 0.19 -11.13
CA GLN A 155 14.64 0.20 -12.43
C GLN A 155 13.77 -1.03 -12.69
N GLN A 156 14.02 -2.16 -12.02
CA GLN A 156 13.20 -3.36 -12.17
C GLN A 156 11.89 -3.22 -11.41
N ALA A 157 11.94 -2.61 -10.22
CA ALA A 157 10.76 -2.17 -9.48
C ALA A 157 9.94 -1.18 -10.31
N THR A 158 10.57 -0.13 -10.85
CA THR A 158 9.88 0.86 -11.70
C THR A 158 9.14 0.21 -12.87
N ARG A 159 9.80 -0.69 -13.61
CA ARG A 159 9.16 -1.38 -14.75
C ARG A 159 8.00 -2.24 -14.30
N PHE A 160 8.16 -2.98 -13.19
CA PHE A 160 7.10 -3.84 -12.69
C PHE A 160 5.88 -3.05 -12.20
N LEU A 161 6.09 -1.98 -11.45
CA LEU A 161 4.98 -1.15 -10.96
C LEU A 161 4.23 -0.50 -12.14
N LYS A 162 4.93 -0.04 -13.18
CA LYS A 162 4.29 0.42 -14.42
C LYS A 162 3.45 -0.64 -15.12
N VAL A 163 3.85 -1.92 -15.08
CA VAL A 163 3.02 -3.02 -15.60
C VAL A 163 1.73 -3.18 -14.78
N LEU A 164 1.79 -2.95 -13.46
CA LEU A 164 0.59 -2.97 -12.61
C LEU A 164 -0.38 -1.82 -12.94
N ASP A 165 0.17 -0.66 -13.28
CA ASP A 165 -0.57 0.54 -13.69
C ASP A 165 -1.20 0.33 -15.09
N ASP A 166 -0.38 0.07 -16.10
CA ASP A 166 -0.79 0.20 -17.50
C ASP A 166 -1.40 -1.07 -18.12
N GLU A 167 -1.10 -2.27 -17.61
CA GLU A 167 -1.31 -3.52 -18.36
C GLU A 167 -2.35 -4.49 -17.77
N LEU A 168 -2.86 -4.25 -16.55
CA LEU A 168 -3.70 -5.25 -15.86
C LEU A 168 -5.07 -5.47 -16.50
N GLN A 169 -5.67 -4.46 -17.14
CA GLN A 169 -6.92 -4.64 -17.87
C GLN A 169 -6.75 -5.60 -19.06
N SER A 170 -5.64 -5.49 -19.79
CA SER A 170 -5.29 -6.42 -20.87
C SER A 170 -5.05 -7.84 -20.36
N ALA A 171 -4.62 -7.99 -19.11
CA ALA A 171 -4.47 -9.26 -18.42
C ALA A 171 -5.79 -9.80 -17.79
N GLY A 172 -6.89 -9.06 -17.90
CA GLY A 172 -8.22 -9.48 -17.49
C GLY A 172 -8.73 -8.87 -16.18
N ALA A 173 -8.13 -7.80 -15.67
CA ALA A 173 -8.76 -6.96 -14.65
C ALA A 173 -10.07 -6.37 -15.19
N LYS A 174 -11.10 -6.28 -14.34
CA LYS A 174 -12.41 -5.72 -14.72
C LYS A 174 -12.36 -4.20 -14.81
N PHE A 175 -11.64 -3.58 -13.87
CA PHE A 175 -11.42 -2.14 -13.80
C PHE A 175 -9.94 -1.86 -13.67
N ASP A 176 -9.54 -0.69 -14.14
CA ASP A 176 -8.26 -0.12 -13.78
C ASP A 176 -8.38 0.49 -12.39
N ILE A 177 -7.55 0.01 -11.47
CA ILE A 177 -7.57 0.39 -10.05
C ILE A 177 -6.17 0.66 -9.52
N CYS A 178 -5.16 0.69 -10.40
CA CYS A 178 -3.77 0.87 -10.02
C CYS A 178 -3.24 2.20 -10.54
N ASP A 179 -2.42 2.85 -9.72
CA ASP A 179 -1.64 4.01 -10.13
C ASP A 179 -0.21 3.83 -9.62
N THR A 180 0.79 4.33 -10.34
CA THR A 180 2.19 4.28 -9.89
C THR A 180 2.84 5.66 -9.81
N ILE A 181 3.58 5.89 -8.73
CA ILE A 181 4.44 7.06 -8.51
C ILE A 181 5.88 6.56 -8.32
N THR A 182 6.76 6.89 -9.27
CA THR A 182 8.19 6.51 -9.27
C THR A 182 9.12 7.70 -9.35
#